data_AF-A0A553P9V7-F1
#
_entry.id   AF-A0A553P9V7-F1
#
_cell.length_a   1.000
_cell.length_b   1.000
_cell.length_c   1.000
_cell.angle_alpha   90.00
_cell.angle_beta   90.00
_cell.angle_gamma   90.00
#
_symmetry.space_group_name_H-M   'P 1'
#
loop_
_entity.id
_entity.type
_entity.pdbx_description
1 polymer ?
#
loop_
_entity_poly.entity_id
_entity_poly.type
_entity_poly.pdbx_seq_one_letter_code
_entity_poly.pdbx_strand_id
1 'polypeptide(L)'
;MSLTIEAGQVVILQKAGYARTLTFKPQSALVKLGQDQVDLSALQGRPFDTWFEMVPHTEKRKRTWALRPTDSVPDLEALFLEGPETPTDSTDSKDPKDNRSLEDINASQKLSKVEIEAMRDSGQSGHQVMAKLIENSDSFGQKTAFSQAKFLKKKAKKYHDFIQIRRPSIRLLMDLQYAKDPMNILNLRVDSLAQLLNMANVRSGGRYIILESGTQGLVVASALERLGSAGRLVHVYQTGCPQTNALTNMNFSASALAQIHTLNMFHLRSLEQGEDITRMHTAPPPSGPAPPRQSFRESSVQSYQLMRDCTMDGLILCTKQHPQNLLLHLMKYLAPSRPFAVFCPYKEPLLDTYIAVKDTGRAIMVTLSETWLRNYQVLPNRTHPHVMMSGGGGYLLTGIVVDNTEGPEFQAAQPIPDEAGQDKGRKNKRFKRSPLVMNGDSPRPSKKVLTLVLVQRDQELLLGYKKRGFGQGKTNGFGGKVEQGETILEGAIRELLEESGVVAQPEDMDKVGEIVFEFKDDPVLLEVHVFLTKVFSGEVVETEEMRPKWFQIDNLPFDQMWVDDELWYPKVLAGQKIKAYFLFEGHETILKTDLRVVEDFS
;
A
#
# COMPACT_ATOMS: atom_id res chain seq x y z
N MET A 1 14.61 -12.90 24.65
CA MET A 1 14.52 -13.36 23.24
C MET A 1 15.90 -13.85 22.84
N SER A 2 15.98 -14.97 22.11
CA SER A 2 17.26 -15.54 21.66
C SER A 2 17.96 -14.58 20.70
N LEU A 3 19.28 -14.41 20.86
CA LEU A 3 20.12 -13.60 19.98
C LEU A 3 20.61 -14.41 18.76
N THR A 4 20.38 -15.72 18.78
CA THR A 4 20.76 -16.66 17.75
C THR A 4 19.55 -17.16 16.96
N ILE A 5 19.81 -17.53 15.71
CA ILE A 5 18.82 -18.04 14.77
C ILE A 5 18.54 -19.50 15.10
N GLU A 6 17.27 -19.81 15.33
CA GLU A 6 16.78 -21.15 15.67
C GLU A 6 15.67 -21.59 14.72
N ALA A 7 15.54 -22.91 14.55
CA ALA A 7 14.47 -23.52 13.77
C ALA A 7 13.08 -23.01 14.19
N GLY A 8 12.24 -22.70 13.21
CA GLY A 8 10.89 -22.19 13.42
C GLY A 8 10.80 -20.66 13.59
N GLN A 9 11.91 -19.96 13.80
CA GLN A 9 11.90 -18.50 13.87
C GLN A 9 11.73 -17.87 12.49
N VAL A 10 11.08 -16.70 12.45
CA VAL A 10 11.09 -15.84 11.26
C VAL A 10 12.41 -15.08 11.18
N VAL A 11 12.99 -15.04 9.99
CA VAL A 11 14.19 -14.25 9.70
C VAL A 11 13.93 -13.34 8.50
N ILE A 12 14.65 -12.23 8.42
CA ILE A 12 14.66 -11.38 7.22
C ILE A 12 15.96 -11.65 6.47
N LEU A 13 15.83 -12.26 5.29
CA LEU A 13 16.95 -12.44 4.38
C LEU A 13 17.12 -11.16 3.58
N GLN A 14 18.28 -10.52 3.68
CA GLN A 14 18.63 -9.30 2.95
C GLN A 14 19.81 -9.56 2.01
N LYS A 15 19.62 -9.23 0.73
CA LYS A 15 20.65 -9.31 -0.33
C LYS A 15 20.66 -7.99 -1.10
N ALA A 16 21.66 -7.16 -0.85
CA ALA A 16 21.73 -5.80 -1.38
C ALA A 16 20.43 -5.01 -1.15
N GLY A 17 19.73 -4.59 -2.22
CA GLY A 17 18.46 -3.87 -2.13
C GLY A 17 17.21 -4.74 -2.02
N TYR A 18 17.34 -6.07 -2.05
CA TYR A 18 16.24 -7.00 -1.91
C TYR A 18 16.20 -7.56 -0.50
N ALA A 19 15.01 -7.64 0.09
CA ALA A 19 14.81 -8.33 1.35
C ALA A 19 13.43 -8.99 1.41
N ARG A 20 13.31 -10.06 2.20
CA ARG A 20 12.05 -10.79 2.42
C ARG A 20 12.04 -11.48 3.78
N THR A 21 10.86 -11.71 4.33
CA THR A 21 10.69 -12.60 5.48
C THR A 21 10.63 -14.07 5.04
N LEU A 22 11.07 -14.96 5.92
CA LEU A 22 10.90 -16.41 5.79
C LEU A 22 10.96 -17.08 7.17
N THR A 23 10.21 -18.16 7.35
CA THR A 23 10.36 -19.04 8.52
C THR A 23 11.54 -19.98 8.30
N PHE A 24 12.53 -19.94 9.18
CA PHE A 24 13.72 -20.77 9.08
C PHE A 24 13.39 -22.23 9.42
N LYS A 25 13.66 -23.14 8.48
CA LYS A 25 13.43 -24.59 8.61
C LYS A 25 14.70 -25.33 8.18
N PRO A 26 15.55 -25.79 9.10
CA PRO A 26 16.82 -26.44 8.75
C PRO A 26 16.64 -27.65 7.82
N GLN A 27 15.58 -28.44 7.99
CA GLN A 27 15.33 -29.63 7.18
C GLN A 27 14.88 -29.32 5.74
N SER A 28 14.48 -28.08 5.45
CA SER A 28 14.03 -27.63 4.13
C SER A 28 14.61 -26.25 3.80
N ALA A 29 15.93 -26.11 3.99
CA ALA A 29 16.60 -24.82 4.01
C ALA A 29 16.86 -24.21 2.62
N LEU A 30 16.53 -24.91 1.53
CA LEU A 30 16.78 -24.43 0.18
C LEU A 30 15.70 -23.42 -0.26
N VAL A 31 16.08 -22.15 -0.43
CA VAL A 31 15.17 -21.04 -0.76
C VAL A 31 15.53 -20.43 -2.11
N LYS A 32 14.51 -20.08 -2.91
CA LYS A 32 14.70 -19.34 -4.18
C LYS A 32 14.88 -17.84 -3.93
N LEU A 33 15.93 -17.28 -4.53
CA LEU A 33 16.22 -15.85 -4.61
C LEU A 33 16.42 -15.46 -6.07
N GLY A 34 15.33 -15.06 -6.73
CA GLY A 34 15.32 -14.86 -8.18
C GLY A 34 15.58 -16.19 -8.91
N GLN A 35 16.65 -16.23 -9.71
CA GLN A 35 17.10 -17.43 -10.43
C GLN A 35 18.04 -18.33 -9.58
N ASP A 36 18.49 -17.84 -8.43
CA ASP A 36 19.44 -18.54 -7.57
C ASP A 36 18.70 -19.35 -6.50
N GLN A 37 19.26 -20.50 -6.12
CA GLN A 37 18.82 -21.28 -4.97
C GLN A 37 19.86 -21.19 -3.87
N VAL A 38 19.44 -20.88 -2.64
CA VAL A 38 20.35 -20.68 -1.50
C VAL A 38 19.99 -21.63 -0.38
N ASP A 39 20.98 -22.39 0.09
CA ASP A 39 20.85 -23.29 1.23
C ASP A 39 21.11 -22.52 2.54
N LEU A 40 20.05 -22.40 3.35
CA LEU A 40 20.07 -21.71 4.63
C LEU A 40 20.50 -22.59 5.81
N SER A 41 20.97 -23.83 5.59
CA SER A 41 21.31 -24.76 6.68
C SER A 41 22.36 -24.20 7.63
N ALA A 42 23.27 -23.38 7.12
CA ALA A 42 24.35 -22.75 7.89
C ALA A 42 23.89 -21.67 8.90
N LEU A 43 22.60 -21.29 8.89
CA LEU A 43 22.07 -20.26 9.79
C LEU A 43 21.89 -20.74 11.23
N GLN A 44 21.66 -22.04 11.45
CA GLN A 44 21.33 -22.58 12.76
C GLN A 44 22.41 -22.24 13.80
N GLY A 45 21.98 -21.63 14.92
CA GLY A 45 22.86 -21.26 16.04
C GLY A 45 23.73 -20.03 15.78
N ARG A 46 23.63 -19.39 14.61
CA ARG A 46 24.36 -18.15 14.31
C ARG A 46 23.63 -16.92 14.89
N PRO A 47 24.34 -15.87 15.31
CA PRO A 47 23.71 -14.62 15.71
C PRO A 47 22.87 -14.02 14.57
N PHE A 48 21.81 -13.29 14.91
CA PHE A 48 21.21 -12.37 13.96
C PHE A 48 22.22 -11.30 13.52
N ASP A 49 21.97 -10.72 12.35
CA ASP A 49 22.81 -9.74 11.66
C ASP A 49 24.16 -10.28 11.16
N THR A 50 24.43 -11.58 11.33
CA THR A 50 25.56 -12.29 10.71
C THR A 50 25.50 -12.17 9.18
N TRP A 51 26.65 -11.89 8.59
CA TRP A 51 26.85 -11.90 7.16
C TRP A 51 27.30 -13.27 6.66
N PHE A 52 26.84 -13.63 5.47
CA PHE A 52 27.20 -14.87 4.80
C PHE A 52 27.62 -14.59 3.37
N GLU A 53 28.72 -15.20 2.97
CA GLU A 53 29.14 -15.30 1.58
C GLU A 53 28.41 -16.47 0.91
N MET A 54 27.88 -16.22 -0.29
CA MET A 54 27.30 -17.25 -1.15
C MET A 54 28.42 -17.96 -1.89
N VAL A 55 28.66 -19.23 -1.54
CA VAL A 55 29.67 -20.08 -2.19
C VAL A 55 28.98 -21.17 -3.01
N PRO A 56 29.55 -21.63 -4.15
CA PRO A 56 28.95 -22.69 -4.95
C PRO A 56 28.67 -23.94 -4.11
N HIS A 57 27.47 -24.50 -4.25
CA HIS A 57 27.08 -25.70 -3.52
C HIS A 57 27.85 -26.93 -4.03
N THR A 58 28.43 -27.71 -3.12
CA THR A 58 29.29 -28.85 -3.45
C THR A 58 28.55 -29.95 -4.22
N GLU A 59 27.32 -30.26 -3.82
CA GLU A 59 26.52 -31.34 -4.42
C GLU A 59 25.60 -30.89 -5.58
N LYS A 60 25.11 -29.64 -5.58
CA LYS A 60 24.12 -29.13 -6.53
C LYS A 60 24.75 -28.08 -7.44
N ARG A 61 24.82 -28.36 -8.74
CA ARG A 61 25.73 -27.61 -9.64
C ARG A 61 25.12 -26.40 -10.36
N LYS A 62 23.79 -26.26 -10.45
CA LYS A 62 23.18 -25.19 -11.26
C LYS A 62 22.60 -24.06 -10.40
N ARG A 63 23.36 -22.97 -10.25
CA ARG A 63 22.97 -21.74 -9.52
C ARG A 63 22.49 -22.00 -8.10
N THR A 64 23.07 -23.02 -7.47
CA THR A 64 22.80 -23.38 -6.08
C THR A 64 23.99 -22.95 -5.24
N TRP A 65 23.70 -22.25 -4.15
CA TRP A 65 24.68 -21.62 -3.29
C TRP A 65 24.52 -22.13 -1.87
N ALA A 66 25.64 -22.51 -1.24
CA ALA A 66 25.73 -22.70 0.19
C ALA A 66 26.18 -21.38 0.85
N LEU A 67 25.97 -21.27 2.16
CA LEU A 67 26.32 -20.07 2.91
C LEU A 67 27.52 -20.33 3.82
N ARG A 68 28.51 -19.45 3.72
CA ARG A 68 29.67 -19.43 4.61
C ARG A 68 29.62 -18.15 5.46
N PRO A 69 29.55 -18.25 6.81
CA PRO A 69 29.62 -17.07 7.67
C PRO A 69 30.90 -16.28 7.40
N THR A 70 30.81 -14.95 7.39
CA THR A 70 31.95 -14.06 7.19
C THR A 70 31.76 -12.77 7.97
N ASP A 71 32.84 -12.28 8.57
CA ASP A 71 32.89 -10.93 9.14
C ASP A 71 33.52 -9.92 8.16
N SER A 72 34.14 -10.44 7.09
CA SER A 72 34.76 -9.66 6.03
C SER A 72 33.80 -9.59 4.85
N VAL A 73 32.85 -8.67 4.93
CA VAL A 73 32.08 -8.25 3.75
C VAL A 73 32.88 -7.13 3.10
N PRO A 74 33.32 -7.31 1.83
CA PRO A 74 33.88 -6.21 1.09
C PRO A 74 32.82 -5.11 1.08
N ASP A 75 33.12 -4.02 1.76
CA ASP A 75 32.35 -2.81 1.55
C ASP A 75 32.71 -2.35 0.15
N LEU A 76 31.93 -2.84 -0.81
CA LEU A 76 32.09 -2.48 -2.20
C LEU A 76 32.02 -0.95 -2.30
N GLU A 77 31.26 -0.27 -1.42
CA GLU A 77 31.21 1.18 -1.32
C GLU A 77 32.49 1.82 -0.73
N ALA A 78 33.14 1.22 0.27
CA ALA A 78 34.43 1.70 0.83
C ALA A 78 35.66 1.36 -0.04
N LEU A 79 35.62 0.28 -0.82
CA LEU A 79 36.56 0.07 -1.92
C LEU A 79 36.55 1.24 -2.93
N PHE A 80 35.53 2.11 -2.88
CA PHE A 80 35.45 3.36 -3.65
C PHE A 80 35.93 4.62 -2.89
N LEU A 81 36.18 4.55 -1.58
CA LEU A 81 36.65 5.66 -0.74
C LEU A 81 38.14 5.56 -0.43
N GLU A 82 38.71 4.35 -0.40
CA GLU A 82 40.12 4.08 -0.08
C GLU A 82 41.03 3.93 -1.32
N GLY A 83 40.56 4.35 -2.51
CA GLY A 83 41.47 4.55 -3.65
C GLY A 83 42.48 5.66 -3.35
N PRO A 84 43.70 5.66 -3.94
CA PRO A 84 44.83 6.49 -3.51
C PRO A 84 44.64 8.02 -3.50
N GLU A 85 43.50 8.52 -3.93
CA GLU A 85 43.15 9.93 -3.85
C GLU A 85 41.67 10.02 -3.48
N THR A 86 41.36 10.44 -2.25
CA THR A 86 40.21 11.33 -2.08
C THR A 86 40.38 12.42 -3.12
N PRO A 87 39.48 12.60 -4.10
CA PRO A 87 39.56 13.77 -4.96
C PRO A 87 39.21 14.95 -4.08
N THR A 88 40.24 15.53 -3.44
CA THR A 88 40.33 16.97 -3.45
C THR A 88 40.21 17.35 -4.91
N ASP A 89 39.33 18.27 -5.25
CA ASP A 89 39.55 19.11 -6.44
C ASP A 89 40.84 19.92 -6.17
N SER A 90 41.98 19.25 -5.98
CA SER A 90 43.27 19.87 -6.14
C SER A 90 43.37 20.07 -7.63
N THR A 91 43.43 21.33 -8.01
CA THR A 91 43.68 21.85 -9.35
C THR A 91 44.99 21.37 -9.98
N ASP A 92 45.64 20.35 -9.42
CA ASP A 92 46.98 19.86 -9.75
C ASP A 92 47.00 18.50 -10.47
N SER A 93 45.84 17.85 -10.70
CA SER A 93 45.80 16.72 -11.65
C SER A 93 45.96 17.24 -13.08
N LYS A 94 46.95 16.72 -13.82
CA LYS A 94 47.37 17.22 -15.14
C LYS A 94 46.30 17.12 -16.25
N ASP A 95 45.18 16.43 -16.02
CA ASP A 95 44.03 16.37 -16.93
C ASP A 95 42.73 16.17 -16.14
N PRO A 96 41.89 17.22 -15.97
CA PRO A 96 40.56 17.05 -15.36
C PRO A 96 39.69 16.20 -16.29
N LYS A 97 39.32 15.00 -15.84
CA LYS A 97 38.39 14.14 -16.57
C LYS A 97 37.01 14.76 -16.58
N ASP A 98 36.41 14.85 -17.76
CA ASP A 98 35.00 15.22 -17.94
C ASP A 98 34.31 14.31 -18.96
N ASN A 99 33.05 14.60 -19.28
CA ASN A 99 32.23 13.80 -20.18
C ASN A 99 32.08 14.41 -21.58
N ARG A 100 32.85 15.44 -21.96
CA ARG A 100 32.64 16.14 -23.25
C ARG A 100 32.91 15.26 -24.48
N SER A 101 33.78 14.27 -24.32
CA SER A 101 34.17 13.32 -25.38
C SER A 101 33.57 11.92 -25.20
N LEU A 102 32.66 11.75 -24.22
CA LEU A 102 31.98 10.47 -24.00
C LEU A 102 30.73 10.39 -24.86
N GLU A 103 30.75 9.52 -25.86
CA GLU A 103 29.61 9.26 -26.75
C GLU A 103 28.86 7.98 -26.33
N ASP A 104 27.53 8.03 -26.35
CA ASP A 104 26.69 6.85 -26.08
C ASP A 104 26.38 6.08 -27.38
N ILE A 105 27.37 5.30 -27.82
CA ILE A 105 27.26 4.46 -29.02
C ILE A 105 26.69 3.06 -28.72
N ASN A 106 26.24 2.79 -27.49
CA ASN A 106 25.80 1.46 -27.01
C ASN A 106 26.79 0.30 -27.22
N ALA A 107 28.05 0.58 -27.56
CA ALA A 107 29.10 -0.40 -27.83
C ALA A 107 30.29 -0.34 -26.83
N SER A 108 30.23 0.52 -25.81
CA SER A 108 31.35 0.71 -24.87
C SER A 108 31.61 -0.48 -23.93
N GLN A 109 30.77 -1.51 -23.95
CA GLN A 109 30.97 -2.75 -23.19
C GLN A 109 31.13 -3.90 -24.20
N LYS A 110 32.30 -4.53 -24.19
CA LYS A 110 32.65 -5.58 -25.15
C LYS A 110 32.02 -6.94 -24.81
N LEU A 111 31.65 -7.17 -23.55
CA LEU A 111 30.98 -8.40 -23.13
C LEU A 111 29.48 -8.35 -23.41
N SER A 112 28.99 -9.37 -24.09
CA SER A 112 27.57 -9.59 -24.32
C SER A 112 26.83 -10.05 -23.06
N LYS A 113 25.49 -9.94 -23.08
CA LYS A 113 24.63 -10.45 -21.99
C LYS A 113 24.82 -11.96 -21.78
N VAL A 114 24.96 -12.73 -22.86
CA VAL A 114 25.11 -14.20 -22.81
C VAL A 114 26.43 -14.58 -22.14
N GLU A 115 27.53 -13.90 -22.46
CA GLU A 115 28.82 -14.13 -21.81
C GLU A 115 28.78 -13.80 -20.32
N ILE A 116 28.10 -12.71 -19.94
CA ILE A 116 27.91 -12.33 -18.53
C ILE A 116 27.10 -13.38 -17.77
N GLU A 117 26.05 -13.93 -18.39
CA GLU A 117 25.23 -14.99 -17.80
C GLU A 117 26.02 -16.30 -17.68
N ALA A 118 26.81 -16.67 -18.69
CA ALA A 118 27.68 -17.84 -18.65
C ALA A 118 28.74 -17.76 -17.53
N MET A 119 29.29 -16.57 -17.26
CA MET A 119 30.20 -16.37 -16.12
C MET A 119 29.51 -16.63 -14.78
N ARG A 120 28.24 -16.22 -14.63
CA ARG A 120 27.48 -16.48 -13.40
C ARG A 120 27.09 -17.95 -13.27
N ASP A 121 26.70 -18.58 -14.37
CA ASP A 121 26.29 -19.99 -14.39
C ASP A 121 27.49 -20.92 -14.16
N SER A 122 28.71 -20.48 -14.50
CA SER A 122 29.97 -21.17 -14.15
C SER A 122 30.41 -20.96 -12.70
N GLY A 123 29.65 -20.22 -11.89
CA GLY A 123 29.92 -20.02 -10.46
C GLY A 123 31.00 -18.99 -10.15
N GLN A 124 31.37 -18.10 -11.09
CA GLN A 124 32.25 -16.98 -10.80
C GLN A 124 31.60 -16.04 -9.80
N SER A 125 32.39 -15.54 -8.84
CA SER A 125 31.95 -14.51 -7.91
C SER A 125 31.58 -13.24 -8.66
N GLY A 126 30.63 -12.48 -8.12
CA GLY A 126 30.30 -11.16 -8.58
C GLY A 126 31.47 -10.18 -8.60
N HIS A 127 32.45 -10.33 -7.71
CA HIS A 127 33.71 -9.57 -7.79
C HIS A 127 34.47 -9.86 -9.10
N GLN A 128 34.63 -11.13 -9.46
CA GLN A 128 35.29 -11.53 -10.72
C GLN A 128 34.51 -11.05 -11.95
N VAL A 129 33.17 -11.12 -11.91
CA VAL A 129 32.31 -10.60 -12.98
C VAL A 129 32.48 -9.08 -13.11
N MET A 130 32.58 -8.36 -11.99
CA MET A 130 32.81 -6.91 -12.00
C MET A 130 34.18 -6.54 -12.55
N ALA A 131 35.25 -7.24 -12.17
CA ALA A 131 36.60 -7.01 -12.69
C ALA A 131 36.63 -7.12 -14.22
N LYS A 132 36.07 -8.20 -14.77
CA LYS A 132 35.97 -8.40 -16.22
C LYS A 132 35.12 -7.33 -16.93
N LEU A 133 34.05 -6.86 -16.29
CA LEU A 133 33.23 -5.77 -16.84
C LEU A 133 34.00 -4.44 -16.93
N ILE A 134 34.93 -4.20 -16.01
CA ILE A 134 35.80 -3.00 -16.00
C ILE A 134 36.85 -3.13 -17.11
N GLU A 135 37.54 -4.27 -17.18
CA GLU A 135 38.55 -4.57 -18.21
C GLU A 135 37.99 -4.43 -19.63
N ASN A 136 36.72 -4.80 -19.82
CA ASN A 136 36.04 -4.78 -21.12
C ASN A 136 35.22 -3.50 -21.38
N SER A 137 35.46 -2.44 -20.61
CA SER A 137 34.76 -1.15 -20.80
C SER A 137 35.68 -0.06 -21.34
N ASP A 138 35.42 0.38 -22.57
CA ASP A 138 36.23 1.41 -23.24
C ASP A 138 36.06 2.80 -22.59
N SER A 139 34.91 3.06 -21.98
CA SER A 139 34.58 4.35 -21.35
C SER A 139 34.87 4.40 -19.85
N PHE A 140 35.24 3.30 -19.19
CA PHE A 140 35.40 3.31 -17.73
C PHE A 140 36.59 4.17 -17.28
N GLY A 141 37.75 4.03 -17.93
CA GLY A 141 38.95 4.80 -17.60
C GLY A 141 38.82 6.31 -17.83
N GLN A 142 37.97 6.71 -18.77
CA GLN A 142 37.72 8.12 -19.15
C GLN A 142 36.74 8.83 -18.20
N LYS A 143 35.93 8.08 -17.44
CA LYS A 143 34.95 8.65 -16.50
C LYS A 143 35.61 9.38 -15.32
N THR A 144 34.90 10.36 -14.79
CA THR A 144 35.24 11.00 -13.51
C THR A 144 35.24 9.99 -12.35
N ALA A 145 35.98 10.26 -11.28
CA ALA A 145 36.03 9.38 -10.10
C ALA A 145 34.63 9.08 -9.52
N PHE A 146 33.75 10.09 -9.45
CA PHE A 146 32.37 9.89 -9.00
C PHE A 146 31.54 9.04 -9.97
N SER A 147 31.75 9.17 -11.28
CA SER A 147 31.07 8.36 -12.30
C SER A 147 31.53 6.91 -12.28
N GLN A 148 32.82 6.68 -12.07
CA GLN A 148 33.38 5.35 -11.84
C GLN A 148 32.78 4.73 -10.57
N ALA A 149 32.79 5.44 -9.43
CA ALA A 149 32.19 4.97 -8.18
C ALA A 149 30.69 4.66 -8.33
N LYS A 150 29.92 5.52 -9.02
CA LYS A 150 28.49 5.30 -9.31
C LYS A 150 28.28 4.05 -10.17
N PHE A 151 29.12 3.83 -11.19
CA PHE A 151 29.09 2.63 -12.02
C PHE A 151 29.35 1.39 -11.18
N LEU A 152 30.42 1.39 -10.38
CA LEU A 152 30.79 0.26 -9.55
C LEU A 152 29.72 -0.04 -8.51
N LYS A 153 29.16 0.96 -7.81
CA LYS A 153 28.02 0.80 -6.88
C LYS A 153 26.83 0.12 -7.55
N LYS A 154 26.49 0.51 -8.78
CA LYS A 154 25.41 -0.12 -9.57
C LYS A 154 25.72 -1.59 -9.88
N LYS A 155 26.97 -1.93 -10.20
CA LYS A 155 27.40 -3.31 -10.51
C LYS A 155 27.50 -4.16 -9.24
N ALA A 156 28.08 -3.63 -8.17
CA ALA A 156 28.14 -4.21 -6.84
C ALA A 156 26.76 -4.63 -6.32
N LYS A 157 25.75 -3.75 -6.46
CA LYS A 157 24.36 -4.07 -6.09
C LYS A 157 23.79 -5.24 -6.91
N LYS A 158 24.16 -5.36 -8.18
CA LYS A 158 23.64 -6.38 -9.11
C LYS A 158 24.32 -7.74 -8.91
N TYR A 159 25.63 -7.74 -8.73
CA TYR A 159 26.47 -8.93 -8.57
C TYR A 159 26.88 -9.13 -7.11
N HIS A 160 26.01 -8.77 -6.17
CA HIS A 160 26.29 -8.93 -4.75
C HIS A 160 26.24 -10.41 -4.35
N ASP A 161 27.32 -10.93 -3.77
CA ASP A 161 27.45 -12.33 -3.35
C ASP A 161 27.22 -12.54 -1.85
N PHE A 162 26.89 -11.48 -1.12
CA PHE A 162 26.68 -11.55 0.32
C PHE A 162 25.20 -11.48 0.65
N ILE A 163 24.83 -12.14 1.73
CA ILE A 163 23.52 -11.97 2.35
C ILE A 163 23.69 -11.67 3.83
N GLN A 164 22.78 -10.87 4.36
CA GLN A 164 22.68 -10.62 5.78
C GLN A 164 21.36 -11.22 6.29
N ILE A 165 21.42 -11.94 7.41
CA ILE A 165 20.21 -12.46 8.05
C ILE A 165 19.83 -11.57 9.21
N ARG A 166 18.83 -10.72 8.98
CA ARG A 166 18.39 -9.73 9.95
C ARG A 166 17.32 -10.30 10.87
N ARG A 167 17.31 -9.81 12.09
CA ARG A 167 16.20 -10.04 13.02
C ARG A 167 14.96 -9.24 12.58
N PRO A 168 13.75 -9.84 12.57
CA PRO A 168 12.54 -9.07 12.37
C PRO A 168 12.38 -7.97 13.42
N SER A 169 12.11 -6.76 12.96
CA SER A 169 11.72 -5.60 13.76
C SER A 169 10.62 -4.87 13.02
N ILE A 170 9.81 -4.09 13.74
CA ILE A 170 8.76 -3.27 13.11
C ILE A 170 9.36 -2.35 12.05
N ARG A 171 10.52 -1.74 12.34
CA ARG A 171 11.26 -0.89 11.39
C ARG A 171 11.51 -1.59 10.06
N LEU A 172 12.08 -2.80 10.09
CA LEU A 172 12.43 -3.56 8.88
C LEU A 172 11.21 -4.13 8.17
N LEU A 173 10.23 -4.64 8.92
CA LEU A 173 8.98 -5.13 8.34
C LEU A 173 8.22 -4.02 7.61
N MET A 174 8.26 -2.82 8.16
CA MET A 174 7.65 -1.66 7.54
C MET A 174 8.38 -1.24 6.28
N ASP A 175 9.72 -1.20 6.28
CA ASP A 175 10.51 -0.93 5.07
C ASP A 175 10.19 -1.94 3.96
N LEU A 176 10.06 -3.23 4.31
CA LEU A 176 9.68 -4.30 3.38
C LEU A 176 8.27 -4.10 2.80
N GLN A 177 7.29 -3.81 3.66
CA GLN A 177 5.90 -3.63 3.23
C GLN A 177 5.73 -2.38 2.39
N TYR A 178 6.34 -1.26 2.81
CA TYR A 178 6.31 0.01 2.08
C TYR A 178 7.02 -0.10 0.73
N ALA A 179 8.16 -0.81 0.64
CA ALA A 179 8.83 -1.03 -0.64
C ALA A 179 8.05 -1.96 -1.58
N LYS A 180 7.25 -2.88 -1.03
CA LYS A 180 6.44 -3.82 -1.82
C LYS A 180 5.17 -3.16 -2.34
N ASP A 181 4.37 -2.57 -1.45
CA ASP A 181 3.11 -1.90 -1.77
C ASP A 181 2.68 -1.05 -0.55
N PRO A 182 2.89 0.27 -0.59
CA PRO A 182 2.47 1.19 0.47
C PRO A 182 0.96 1.16 0.77
N MET A 183 0.11 0.88 -0.22
CA MET A 183 -1.35 0.92 -0.04
C MET A 183 -1.84 -0.20 0.87
N ASN A 184 -1.10 -1.32 0.94
CA ASN A 184 -1.38 -2.44 1.85
C ASN A 184 -1.21 -2.10 3.33
N ILE A 185 -0.62 -0.95 3.64
CA ILE A 185 -0.51 -0.38 4.98
C ILE A 185 -1.06 1.05 5.02
N LEU A 186 -2.01 1.39 4.16
CA LEU A 186 -2.66 2.70 4.09
C LEU A 186 -1.69 3.88 3.89
N ASN A 187 -0.58 3.67 3.18
CA ASN A 187 0.51 4.63 3.04
C ASN A 187 1.12 5.10 4.37
N LEU A 188 0.87 4.38 5.48
CA LEU A 188 1.43 4.67 6.78
C LEU A 188 2.96 4.63 6.68
N ARG A 189 3.60 5.74 7.04
CA ARG A 189 5.06 5.88 7.05
C ARG A 189 5.63 5.68 8.46
N VAL A 190 6.90 5.32 8.55
CA VAL A 190 7.54 4.92 9.81
C VAL A 190 7.56 6.02 10.87
N ASP A 191 7.76 7.27 10.45
CA ASP A 191 7.65 8.46 11.28
C ASP A 191 6.22 8.68 11.77
N SER A 192 5.22 8.55 10.89
CA SER A 192 3.80 8.64 11.28
C SER A 192 3.40 7.55 12.27
N LEU A 193 3.85 6.30 12.07
CA LEU A 193 3.62 5.20 13.01
C LEU A 193 4.29 5.46 14.36
N ALA A 194 5.53 5.96 14.36
CA ALA A 194 6.23 6.32 15.57
C ALA A 194 5.49 7.41 16.36
N GLN A 195 5.01 8.45 15.66
CA GLN A 195 4.18 9.49 16.28
C GLN A 195 2.83 8.93 16.77
N LEU A 196 2.16 8.07 15.99
CA LEU A 196 0.90 7.44 16.39
C LEU A 196 1.03 6.71 17.74
N LEU A 197 2.07 5.88 17.90
CA LEU A 197 2.32 5.14 19.12
C LEU A 197 2.73 6.05 20.29
N ASN A 198 3.54 7.08 20.02
CA ASN A 198 3.97 8.03 21.05
C ASN A 198 2.81 8.91 21.54
N MET A 199 1.95 9.38 20.63
CA MET A 199 0.80 10.22 20.96
C MET A 199 -0.31 9.44 21.68
N ALA A 200 -0.45 8.15 21.38
CA ALA A 200 -1.27 7.23 22.18
C ALA A 200 -0.58 6.77 23.49
N ASN A 201 0.65 7.24 23.76
CA ASN A 201 1.45 6.90 24.94
C ASN A 201 1.60 5.39 25.16
N VAL A 202 1.81 4.62 24.09
CA VAL A 202 1.92 3.16 24.18
C VAL A 202 3.17 2.77 24.97
N ARG A 203 2.93 2.15 26.12
CA ARG A 203 3.94 1.72 27.09
C ARG A 203 3.50 0.46 27.82
N SER A 204 4.48 -0.27 28.34
CA SER A 204 4.29 -1.46 29.16
C SER A 204 3.37 -1.19 30.36
N GLY A 205 2.54 -2.17 30.70
CA GLY A 205 1.56 -2.13 31.78
C GLY A 205 0.21 -1.47 31.42
N GLY A 206 0.12 -0.75 30.29
CA GLY A 206 -1.13 -0.10 29.86
C GLY A 206 -2.13 -1.03 29.19
N ARG A 207 -3.39 -0.60 29.14
CA ARG A 207 -4.52 -1.26 28.46
C ARG A 207 -4.94 -0.43 27.25
N TYR A 208 -4.81 -0.96 26.04
CA TYR A 208 -5.06 -0.20 24.81
C TYR A 208 -6.15 -0.85 23.97
N ILE A 209 -6.99 -0.01 23.37
CA ILE A 209 -7.86 -0.43 22.27
C ILE A 209 -7.13 -0.08 20.98
N ILE A 210 -7.05 -1.03 20.05
CA ILE A 210 -6.59 -0.78 18.69
C ILE A 210 -7.64 -1.32 17.74
N LEU A 211 -8.24 -0.42 16.96
CA LEU A 211 -9.04 -0.78 15.80
C LEU A 211 -8.23 -0.47 14.55
N GLU A 212 -7.80 -1.52 13.86
CA GLU A 212 -7.15 -1.39 12.57
C GLU A 212 -7.91 -2.13 11.48
N SER A 213 -7.90 -1.57 10.28
CA SER A 213 -8.38 -2.24 9.08
C SER A 213 -7.50 -1.82 7.91
N GLY A 214 -6.75 -2.77 7.33
CA GLY A 214 -5.92 -2.49 6.16
C GLY A 214 -4.45 -2.19 6.44
N THR A 215 -3.95 -2.49 7.64
CA THR A 215 -2.52 -2.45 8.01
C THR A 215 -1.92 -3.82 8.29
N GLN A 216 -2.67 -4.90 8.04
CA GLN A 216 -2.18 -6.29 8.11
C GLN A 216 -1.58 -6.70 9.47
N GLY A 217 -2.08 -6.20 10.59
CA GLY A 217 -1.49 -6.48 11.90
C GLY A 217 -0.37 -5.50 12.30
N LEU A 218 0.04 -4.57 11.43
CA LEU A 218 1.25 -3.77 11.65
C LEU A 218 1.11 -2.86 12.88
N VAL A 219 -0.02 -2.18 13.05
CA VAL A 219 -0.20 -1.25 14.18
C VAL A 219 -0.27 -2.04 15.49
N VAL A 220 -0.96 -3.18 15.47
CA VAL A 220 -1.07 -4.09 16.61
C VAL A 220 0.30 -4.69 16.99
N ALA A 221 1.06 -5.18 16.01
CA ALA A 221 2.41 -5.69 16.23
C ALA A 221 3.33 -4.60 16.79
N SER A 222 3.20 -3.37 16.31
CA SER A 222 4.02 -2.24 16.76
C SER A 222 3.71 -1.83 18.19
N ALA A 223 2.43 -1.81 18.55
CA ALA A 223 2.02 -1.59 19.93
C ALA A 223 2.48 -2.72 20.84
N LEU A 224 2.39 -3.99 20.39
CA LEU A 224 2.84 -5.14 21.16
C LEU A 224 4.37 -5.10 21.41
N GLU A 225 5.17 -4.68 20.43
CA GLU A 225 6.63 -4.51 20.60
C GLU A 225 6.97 -3.55 21.75
N ARG A 226 6.16 -2.49 21.95
CA ARG A 226 6.34 -1.50 23.03
C ARG A 226 5.74 -1.93 24.36
N LEU A 227 4.64 -2.69 24.34
CA LEU A 227 3.98 -3.26 25.52
C LEU A 227 4.80 -4.39 26.17
N GLY A 228 5.36 -5.27 25.34
CA GLY A 228 6.03 -6.48 25.78
C GLY A 228 5.05 -7.48 26.41
N SER A 229 5.45 -8.11 27.51
CA SER A 229 4.64 -9.10 28.23
C SER A 229 3.81 -8.53 29.39
N ALA A 230 3.78 -7.21 29.54
CA ALA A 230 3.02 -6.54 30.59
C ALA A 230 2.10 -5.48 29.97
N GLY A 231 0.80 -5.59 30.24
CA GLY A 231 -0.25 -4.74 29.68
C GLY A 231 -1.33 -5.57 28.99
N ARG A 232 -2.32 -4.93 28.37
CA ARG A 232 -3.36 -5.62 27.58
C ARG A 232 -3.66 -4.83 26.32
N LEU A 233 -3.88 -5.52 25.21
CA LEU A 233 -4.22 -4.92 23.93
C LEU A 233 -5.50 -5.57 23.41
N VAL A 234 -6.57 -4.78 23.27
CA VAL A 234 -7.81 -5.20 22.64
C VAL A 234 -7.76 -4.83 21.15
N HIS A 235 -7.50 -5.82 20.30
CA HIS A 235 -7.53 -5.68 18.85
C HIS A 235 -8.97 -5.85 18.36
N VAL A 236 -9.61 -4.73 18.05
CA VAL A 236 -10.96 -4.73 17.46
C VAL A 236 -10.86 -4.99 15.96
N TYR A 237 -11.63 -5.95 15.45
CA TYR A 237 -11.65 -6.30 14.03
C TYR A 237 -13.09 -6.44 13.52
N GLN A 238 -13.31 -6.19 12.23
CA GLN A 238 -14.66 -6.09 11.67
C GLN A 238 -15.33 -7.44 11.40
N THR A 239 -14.79 -8.22 10.47
CA THR A 239 -15.40 -9.46 9.98
C THR A 239 -14.33 -10.54 9.83
N GLY A 240 -14.76 -11.81 9.83
CA GLY A 240 -13.87 -12.94 9.64
C GLY A 240 -12.91 -13.13 10.82
N CYS A 241 -11.60 -12.94 10.56
CA CYS A 241 -10.53 -13.07 11.54
C CYS A 241 -9.71 -11.76 11.62
N PRO A 242 -9.07 -11.49 12.78
CA PRO A 242 -8.16 -10.36 12.91
C PRO A 242 -6.97 -10.52 11.96
N GLN A 243 -6.47 -9.40 11.45
CA GLN A 243 -5.26 -9.40 10.62
C GLN A 243 -4.02 -9.61 11.50
N THR A 244 -3.16 -10.56 11.13
CA THR A 244 -2.01 -10.96 11.97
C THR A 244 -0.70 -11.07 11.20
N ASN A 245 -0.63 -10.67 9.94
CA ASN A 245 0.57 -10.87 9.11
C ASN A 245 1.82 -10.23 9.73
N ALA A 246 1.74 -9.00 10.24
CA ALA A 246 2.90 -8.40 10.91
C ALA A 246 3.25 -9.12 12.21
N LEU A 247 2.25 -9.58 12.98
CA LEU A 247 2.44 -10.36 14.21
C LEU A 247 3.16 -11.69 13.91
N THR A 248 2.75 -12.40 12.86
CA THR A 248 3.33 -13.69 12.49
C THR A 248 4.73 -13.57 11.88
N ASN A 249 5.05 -12.40 11.32
CA ASN A 249 6.39 -12.10 10.84
C ASN A 249 7.33 -11.56 11.93
N MET A 250 6.85 -11.47 13.17
CA MET A 250 7.63 -11.07 14.33
C MET A 250 7.86 -12.28 15.25
N ASN A 251 9.04 -12.37 15.84
CA ASN A 251 9.39 -13.43 16.79
C ASN A 251 8.94 -13.08 18.22
N PHE A 252 7.68 -12.67 18.39
CA PHE A 252 7.14 -12.37 19.72
C PHE A 252 7.11 -13.62 20.60
N SER A 253 7.38 -13.46 21.90
CA SER A 253 7.23 -14.56 22.86
C SER A 253 5.76 -14.92 23.04
N ALA A 254 5.48 -16.16 23.43
CA ALA A 254 4.12 -16.57 23.79
C ALA A 254 3.51 -15.68 24.90
N SER A 255 4.33 -15.23 25.86
CA SER A 255 3.91 -14.30 26.91
C SER A 255 3.52 -12.92 26.40
N ALA A 256 4.16 -12.40 25.36
CA ALA A 256 3.78 -11.15 24.73
C ALA A 256 2.49 -11.34 23.91
N LEU A 257 2.43 -12.38 23.08
CA LEU A 257 1.24 -12.68 22.28
C LEU A 257 -0.02 -12.90 23.13
N ALA A 258 0.13 -13.46 24.33
CA ALA A 258 -0.97 -13.62 25.29
C ALA A 258 -1.58 -12.30 25.79
N GLN A 259 -0.91 -11.15 25.59
CA GLN A 259 -1.46 -9.83 25.93
C GLN A 259 -2.42 -9.29 24.86
N ILE A 260 -2.50 -9.92 23.67
CA ILE A 260 -3.45 -9.55 22.63
C ILE A 260 -4.76 -10.30 22.86
N HIS A 261 -5.83 -9.53 23.03
CA HIS A 261 -7.19 -10.02 23.06
C HIS A 261 -7.94 -9.46 21.85
N THR A 262 -8.71 -10.27 21.15
CA THR A 262 -9.38 -9.85 19.92
C THR A 262 -10.86 -9.63 20.18
N LEU A 263 -11.41 -8.49 19.79
CA LEU A 263 -12.84 -8.19 19.92
C LEU A 263 -13.47 -8.04 18.53
N ASN A 264 -14.47 -8.86 18.24
CA ASN A 264 -15.23 -8.70 17.00
C ASN A 264 -16.15 -7.46 17.09
N MET A 265 -16.25 -6.69 16.02
CA MET A 265 -17.12 -5.51 15.90
C MET A 265 -18.58 -5.79 16.26
N PHE A 266 -19.12 -6.98 15.97
CA PHE A 266 -20.47 -7.37 16.39
C PHE A 266 -20.60 -7.44 17.92
N HIS A 267 -19.59 -7.98 18.61
CA HIS A 267 -19.59 -8.04 20.07
C HIS A 267 -19.36 -6.66 20.71
N LEU A 268 -18.58 -5.78 20.05
CA LEU A 268 -18.47 -4.38 20.45
C LEU A 268 -19.83 -3.67 20.38
N ARG A 269 -20.67 -3.96 19.37
CA ARG A 269 -22.04 -3.43 19.29
C ARG A 269 -22.95 -3.96 20.40
N SER A 270 -22.83 -5.24 20.75
CA SER A 270 -23.54 -5.78 21.90
C SER A 270 -23.14 -5.08 23.21
N LEU A 271 -21.85 -4.71 23.35
CA LEU A 271 -21.37 -3.93 24.50
C LEU A 271 -22.02 -2.53 24.55
N GLU A 272 -22.23 -1.91 23.39
CA GLU A 272 -22.97 -0.65 23.27
C GLU A 272 -24.42 -0.76 23.75
N GLN A 273 -25.07 -1.86 23.38
CA GLN A 273 -26.48 -2.12 23.66
C GLN A 273 -26.70 -2.66 25.09
N GLY A 274 -25.64 -2.90 25.85
CA GLY A 274 -25.71 -3.51 27.18
C GLY A 274 -26.12 -4.99 27.15
N GLU A 275 -25.96 -5.65 26.01
CA GLU A 275 -26.32 -7.06 25.83
C GLU A 275 -25.27 -7.97 26.47
N ASP A 276 -25.71 -8.85 27.37
CA ASP A 276 -24.83 -9.83 27.99
C ASP A 276 -24.50 -10.99 27.04
N ILE A 277 -23.36 -10.89 26.35
CA ILE A 277 -22.85 -11.94 25.48
C ILE A 277 -22.07 -13.04 26.23
N THR A 278 -21.89 -12.93 27.55
CA THR A 278 -21.12 -13.93 28.31
C THR A 278 -21.79 -15.31 28.31
N ARG A 279 -23.12 -15.32 28.16
CA ARG A 279 -23.94 -16.55 28.04
C ARG A 279 -23.67 -17.35 26.78
N MET A 280 -22.99 -16.77 25.79
CA MET A 280 -22.56 -17.46 24.58
C MET A 280 -21.50 -18.57 24.83
N HIS A 281 -21.00 -18.70 26.07
CA HIS A 281 -19.98 -19.67 26.51
C HIS A 281 -20.49 -20.94 27.17
N THR A 282 -21.78 -21.25 27.15
CA THR A 282 -22.31 -22.41 27.90
C THR A 282 -21.97 -23.79 27.32
N ALA A 283 -21.19 -23.88 26.24
CA ALA A 283 -20.72 -25.17 25.73
C ALA A 283 -19.49 -25.66 26.53
N PRO A 284 -19.46 -26.93 26.98
CA PRO A 284 -18.30 -27.47 27.69
C PRO A 284 -17.02 -27.39 26.82
N PRO A 285 -15.85 -27.13 27.42
CA PRO A 285 -14.61 -27.03 26.67
C PRO A 285 -14.30 -28.36 25.98
N PRO A 286 -13.85 -28.34 24.71
CA PRO A 286 -13.48 -29.55 24.00
C PRO A 286 -12.31 -30.25 24.70
N SER A 287 -12.22 -31.57 24.59
CA SER A 287 -11.12 -32.39 25.12
C SER A 287 -9.77 -32.21 24.38
N GLY A 288 -9.64 -31.17 23.57
CA GLY A 288 -8.48 -30.83 22.74
C GLY A 288 -8.47 -29.34 22.35
N PRO A 289 -7.51 -28.87 21.53
CA PRO A 289 -7.44 -27.47 21.11
C PRO A 289 -8.74 -27.04 20.40
N ALA A 290 -9.34 -25.95 20.88
CA ALA A 290 -10.60 -25.47 20.35
C ALA A 290 -10.48 -25.10 18.85
N PRO A 291 -11.51 -25.35 18.03
CA PRO A 291 -11.55 -24.89 16.64
C PRO A 291 -11.30 -23.36 16.57
N PRO A 292 -10.63 -22.83 15.53
CA PRO A 292 -10.27 -21.42 15.46
C PRO A 292 -11.44 -20.45 15.73
N ARG A 293 -12.62 -20.74 15.17
CA ARG A 293 -13.84 -19.94 15.39
C ARG A 293 -14.27 -19.88 16.86
N GLN A 294 -14.11 -20.96 17.61
CA GLN A 294 -14.43 -21.01 19.03
C GLN A 294 -13.39 -20.21 19.85
N SER A 295 -12.10 -20.36 19.55
CA SER A 295 -11.03 -19.60 20.23
C SER A 295 -11.16 -18.09 20.05
N PHE A 296 -11.54 -17.61 18.85
CA PHE A 296 -11.81 -16.19 18.62
C PHE A 296 -13.05 -15.72 19.37
N ARG A 297 -14.09 -16.55 19.47
CA ARG A 297 -15.30 -16.23 20.24
C ARG A 297 -14.97 -16.08 21.73
N GLU A 298 -14.19 -17.00 22.30
CA GLU A 298 -13.69 -16.96 23.68
C GLU A 298 -12.85 -15.71 23.95
N SER A 299 -11.88 -15.41 23.08
CA SER A 299 -11.11 -14.18 23.20
C SER A 299 -11.99 -12.92 23.09
N SER A 300 -13.02 -12.95 22.25
CA SER A 300 -13.94 -11.82 22.07
C SER A 300 -14.81 -11.57 23.29
N VAL A 301 -15.28 -12.60 23.98
CA VAL A 301 -16.02 -12.42 25.25
C VAL A 301 -15.10 -11.96 26.38
N GLN A 302 -13.88 -12.48 26.47
CA GLN A 302 -12.90 -11.96 27.43
C GLN A 302 -12.60 -10.47 27.19
N SER A 303 -12.47 -10.06 25.93
CA SER A 303 -12.28 -8.67 25.54
C SER A 303 -13.49 -7.81 25.88
N TYR A 304 -14.69 -8.34 25.65
CA TYR A 304 -15.96 -7.71 26.04
C TYR A 304 -16.01 -7.46 27.55
N GLN A 305 -15.71 -8.47 28.37
CA GLN A 305 -15.68 -8.33 29.83
C GLN A 305 -14.63 -7.31 30.26
N LEU A 306 -13.43 -7.36 29.67
CA LEU A 306 -12.37 -6.39 29.94
C LEU A 306 -12.82 -4.95 29.62
N MET A 307 -13.45 -4.71 28.47
CA MET A 307 -13.92 -3.38 28.09
C MET A 307 -15.15 -2.90 28.87
N ARG A 308 -15.97 -3.83 29.38
CA ARG A 308 -17.11 -3.53 30.25
C ARG A 308 -16.66 -3.16 31.66
N ASP A 309 -15.75 -3.94 32.21
CA ASP A 309 -15.42 -3.93 33.64
C ASP A 309 -14.20 -3.02 33.95
N CYS A 310 -13.44 -2.62 32.94
CA CYS A 310 -12.25 -1.78 33.09
C CYS A 310 -12.24 -0.60 32.10
N THR A 311 -11.68 0.51 32.55
CA THR A 311 -11.30 1.62 31.67
C THR A 311 -10.01 1.33 30.91
N MET A 312 -9.84 1.97 29.76
CA MET A 312 -8.68 1.82 28.89
C MET A 312 -7.74 3.03 29.00
N ASP A 313 -6.46 2.77 28.81
CA ASP A 313 -5.38 3.73 29.01
C ASP A 313 -4.98 4.47 27.72
N GLY A 314 -5.44 4.01 26.56
CA GLY A 314 -5.28 4.68 25.27
C GLY A 314 -6.05 4.01 24.13
N LEU A 315 -6.28 4.76 23.05
CA LEU A 315 -6.99 4.30 21.85
C LEU A 315 -6.18 4.63 20.59
N ILE A 316 -6.02 3.65 19.71
CA ILE A 316 -5.45 3.84 18.38
C ILE A 316 -6.45 3.42 17.31
N LEU A 317 -6.66 4.29 16.33
CA LEU A 317 -7.44 3.99 15.12
C LEU A 317 -6.57 4.08 13.87
N CYS A 318 -6.61 3.04 13.04
CA CYS A 318 -5.96 3.03 11.74
C CYS A 318 -6.82 2.23 10.75
N THR A 319 -7.83 2.88 10.17
CA THR A 319 -8.91 2.19 9.44
C THR A 319 -9.09 2.70 8.03
N LYS A 320 -9.54 1.82 7.13
CA LYS A 320 -10.07 2.18 5.81
C LYS A 320 -11.39 2.95 5.88
N GLN A 321 -12.15 2.76 6.96
CA GLN A 321 -13.42 3.45 7.18
C GLN A 321 -13.22 4.88 7.69
N HIS A 322 -14.24 5.71 7.50
CA HIS A 322 -14.29 7.04 8.08
C HIS A 322 -14.16 6.98 9.61
N PRO A 323 -13.19 7.68 10.23
CA PRO A 323 -12.84 7.46 11.63
C PRO A 323 -13.82 8.07 12.63
N GLN A 324 -14.60 9.09 12.24
CA GLN A 324 -15.46 9.86 13.15
C GLN A 324 -16.31 9.00 14.10
N ASN A 325 -17.24 8.21 13.58
CA ASN A 325 -18.17 7.46 14.43
C ASN A 325 -17.46 6.37 15.25
N LEU A 326 -16.39 5.79 14.70
CA LEU A 326 -15.58 4.78 15.38
C LEU A 326 -14.86 5.39 16.58
N LEU A 327 -14.28 6.59 16.41
CA LEU A 327 -13.62 7.32 17.47
C LEU A 327 -14.59 7.72 18.57
N LEU A 328 -15.68 8.40 18.22
CA LEU A 328 -16.68 8.85 19.20
C LEU A 328 -17.29 7.68 19.99
N HIS A 329 -17.47 6.53 19.34
CA HIS A 329 -17.95 5.33 20.00
C HIS A 329 -16.92 4.76 20.98
N LEU A 330 -15.67 4.57 20.54
CA LEU A 330 -14.62 3.93 21.35
C LEU A 330 -14.04 4.83 22.45
N MET A 331 -14.11 6.14 22.30
CA MET A 331 -13.66 7.09 23.33
C MET A 331 -14.38 6.91 24.67
N LYS A 332 -15.60 6.35 24.68
CA LYS A 332 -16.39 6.10 25.90
C LYS A 332 -15.72 5.13 26.87
N TYR A 333 -14.83 4.26 26.37
CA TYR A 333 -14.13 3.26 27.18
C TYR A 333 -12.79 3.75 27.72
N LEU A 334 -12.36 4.97 27.37
CA LEU A 334 -11.14 5.57 27.89
C LEU A 334 -11.38 6.19 29.26
N ALA A 335 -10.43 6.02 30.19
CA ALA A 335 -10.43 6.82 31.40
C ALA A 335 -10.18 8.31 31.08
N PRO A 336 -10.62 9.24 31.94
CA PRO A 336 -10.17 10.62 31.85
C PRO A 336 -8.64 10.72 31.87
N SER A 337 -8.11 11.77 31.24
CA SER A 337 -6.68 12.01 31.06
C SER A 337 -5.96 10.93 30.23
N ARG A 338 -6.67 10.19 29.37
CA ARG A 338 -6.07 9.20 28.47
C ARG A 338 -6.08 9.66 27.01
N PRO A 339 -5.01 9.38 26.25
CA PRO A 339 -4.90 9.82 24.88
C PRO A 339 -5.67 8.93 23.91
N PHE A 340 -6.10 9.52 22.80
CA PHE A 340 -6.43 8.81 21.58
C PHE A 340 -5.55 9.31 20.44
N ALA A 341 -5.28 8.43 19.46
CA ALA A 341 -4.56 8.77 18.24
C ALA A 341 -5.19 8.07 17.04
N VAL A 342 -5.49 8.84 15.99
CA VAL A 342 -6.16 8.37 14.78
C VAL A 342 -5.27 8.67 13.59
N PHE A 343 -4.97 7.64 12.81
CA PHE A 343 -4.29 7.77 11.53
C PHE A 343 -5.29 7.74 10.37
N CYS A 344 -5.08 8.61 9.39
CA CYS A 344 -5.74 8.53 8.09
C CYS A 344 -4.76 8.95 6.98
N PRO A 345 -4.73 8.26 5.82
CA PRO A 345 -3.95 8.74 4.67
C PRO A 345 -4.41 10.11 4.16
N TYR A 346 -5.65 10.50 4.46
CA TYR A 346 -6.28 11.74 3.99
C TYR A 346 -6.59 12.68 5.14
N LYS A 347 -6.54 13.99 4.88
CA LYS A 347 -6.70 15.02 5.90
C LYS A 347 -8.17 15.31 6.19
N GLU A 348 -9.00 15.28 5.15
CA GLU A 348 -10.40 15.68 5.15
C GLU A 348 -11.24 14.84 6.13
N PRO A 349 -11.13 13.49 6.18
CA PRO A 349 -11.85 12.70 7.17
C PRO A 349 -11.46 13.01 8.62
N LEU A 350 -10.22 13.48 8.84
CA LEU A 350 -9.75 13.88 10.15
C LEU A 350 -10.21 15.29 10.53
N LEU A 351 -10.49 16.18 9.56
CA LEU A 351 -11.12 17.47 9.83
C LEU A 351 -12.56 17.28 10.31
N ASP A 352 -13.34 16.43 9.63
CA ASP A 352 -14.70 16.08 10.06
C ASP A 352 -14.68 15.46 11.47
N THR A 353 -13.72 14.56 11.72
CA THR A 353 -13.53 13.93 13.02
C THR A 353 -13.08 14.94 14.09
N TYR A 354 -12.21 15.89 13.75
CA TYR A 354 -11.76 16.95 14.66
C TYR A 354 -12.95 17.78 15.15
N ILE A 355 -13.81 18.23 14.23
CA ILE A 355 -15.00 19.03 14.56
C ILE A 355 -15.93 18.20 15.46
N ALA A 356 -16.22 16.96 15.06
CA ALA A 356 -17.11 16.09 15.82
C ALA A 356 -16.60 15.79 17.23
N VAL A 357 -15.27 15.63 17.42
CA VAL A 357 -14.66 15.46 18.74
C VAL A 357 -14.77 16.74 19.57
N LYS A 358 -14.50 17.91 18.97
CA LYS A 358 -14.64 19.21 19.65
C LYS A 358 -16.06 19.44 20.14
N ASP A 359 -17.05 19.14 19.31
CA ASP A 359 -18.47 19.30 19.62
C ASP A 359 -18.92 18.44 20.82
N THR A 360 -18.20 17.35 21.13
CA THR A 360 -18.50 16.57 22.33
C THR A 360 -18.16 17.29 23.63
N GLY A 361 -17.21 18.24 23.60
CA GLY A 361 -16.65 18.82 24.81
C GLY A 361 -15.91 17.83 25.73
N ARG A 362 -15.62 16.60 25.26
CA ARG A 362 -14.98 15.52 26.06
C ARG A 362 -13.51 15.28 25.72
N ALA A 363 -12.88 16.20 25.00
CA ALA A 363 -11.46 16.11 24.67
C ALA A 363 -10.77 17.47 24.66
N ILE A 364 -9.53 17.49 25.17
CA ILE A 364 -8.62 18.65 25.12
C ILE A 364 -7.41 18.35 24.25
N MET A 365 -6.67 19.40 23.89
CA MET A 365 -5.45 19.30 23.06
C MET A 365 -5.67 18.52 21.75
N VAL A 366 -6.90 18.60 21.21
CA VAL A 366 -7.24 17.96 19.94
C VAL A 366 -6.40 18.61 18.86
N THR A 367 -5.53 17.83 18.21
CA THR A 367 -4.50 18.33 17.29
C THR A 367 -4.48 17.49 16.02
N LEU A 368 -4.59 18.15 14.87
CA LEU A 368 -4.37 17.57 13.55
C LEU A 368 -2.93 17.88 13.12
N SER A 369 -2.16 16.86 12.76
CA SER A 369 -0.74 16.99 12.42
C SER A 369 -0.35 16.09 11.25
N GLU A 370 0.73 16.46 10.57
CA GLU A 370 1.41 15.66 9.55
C GLU A 370 2.91 15.65 9.87
N THR A 371 3.61 14.55 9.56
CA THR A 371 5.07 14.49 9.61
C THR A 371 5.68 14.33 8.23
N TRP A 372 6.78 15.04 8.00
CA TRP A 372 7.58 14.92 6.79
C TRP A 372 8.94 14.31 7.14
N LEU A 373 9.35 13.32 6.35
CA LEU A 373 10.60 12.59 6.52
C LEU A 373 11.48 12.82 5.28
N ARG A 374 12.70 13.31 5.49
CA ARG A 374 13.69 13.54 4.43
C ARG A 374 14.94 12.70 4.66
N ASN A 375 15.24 11.80 3.74
CA ASN A 375 16.45 10.98 3.78
C ASN A 375 17.59 11.70 3.06
N TYR A 376 18.82 11.53 3.56
CA TYR A 376 20.01 12.17 3.01
C TYR A 376 21.03 11.11 2.57
N GLN A 377 21.63 11.33 1.40
CA GLN A 377 22.91 10.73 1.07
C GLN A 377 23.99 11.58 1.75
N VAL A 378 24.86 10.94 2.52
CA VAL A 378 25.98 11.61 3.20
C VAL A 378 27.26 10.94 2.73
N LEU A 379 27.91 11.56 1.75
CA LEU A 379 29.18 11.11 1.17
C LEU A 379 30.06 12.35 0.91
N PRO A 380 31.39 12.22 1.00
CA PRO A 380 32.30 13.32 0.65
C PRO A 380 31.98 13.90 -0.73
N ASN A 381 31.85 15.23 -0.79
CA ASN A 381 31.51 16.03 -1.98
C ASN A 381 30.22 15.62 -2.72
N ARG A 382 29.36 14.78 -2.11
CA ARG A 382 28.12 14.22 -2.70
C ARG A 382 26.98 14.16 -1.68
N THR A 383 26.96 15.08 -0.73
CA THR A 383 25.94 15.13 0.31
C THR A 383 24.73 15.90 -0.19
N HIS A 384 23.59 15.24 -0.29
CA HIS A 384 22.33 15.84 -0.72
C HIS A 384 21.13 14.99 -0.26
N PRO A 385 19.92 15.55 -0.19
CA PRO A 385 18.70 14.77 0.00
C PRO A 385 18.49 13.73 -1.10
N HIS A 386 17.81 12.63 -0.79
CA HIS A 386 17.35 11.71 -1.84
C HIS A 386 16.43 12.45 -2.83
N VAL A 387 16.64 12.19 -4.13
CA VAL A 387 15.95 12.90 -5.23
C VAL A 387 14.47 12.52 -5.32
N MET A 388 14.16 11.23 -5.15
CA MET A 388 12.79 10.71 -5.15
C MET A 388 12.38 10.36 -3.72
N MET A 389 11.28 10.96 -3.26
CA MET A 389 10.73 10.76 -1.92
C MET A 389 9.21 10.64 -2.01
N SER A 390 8.58 9.98 -1.05
CA SER A 390 7.12 9.97 -0.94
C SER A 390 6.60 11.32 -0.45
N GLY A 391 5.46 11.77 -0.99
CA GLY A 391 4.80 13.02 -0.62
C GLY A 391 4.30 13.01 0.83
N GLY A 392 3.13 12.43 1.09
CA GLY A 392 2.50 12.40 2.42
C GLY A 392 2.77 11.11 3.20
N GLY A 393 2.92 11.20 4.52
CA GLY A 393 3.06 10.05 5.43
C GLY A 393 1.72 9.61 6.02
N GLY A 394 0.64 10.23 5.53
CA GLY A 394 -0.66 10.32 6.19
C GLY A 394 -0.67 11.34 7.32
N TYR A 395 -1.86 11.53 7.89
CA TYR A 395 -2.17 12.55 8.87
C TYR A 395 -2.58 11.89 10.19
N LEU A 396 -2.36 12.61 11.29
CA LEU A 396 -2.71 12.17 12.64
C LEU A 396 -3.66 13.16 13.30
N LEU A 397 -4.77 12.67 13.82
CA LEU A 397 -5.62 13.38 14.77
C LEU A 397 -5.41 12.79 16.16
N THR A 398 -5.03 13.63 17.11
CA THR A 398 -4.70 13.22 18.48
C THR A 398 -5.45 14.08 19.48
N GLY A 399 -5.63 13.59 20.71
CA GLY A 399 -6.23 14.37 21.79
C GLY A 399 -6.26 13.59 23.09
N ILE A 400 -6.66 14.27 24.17
CA ILE A 400 -6.74 13.69 25.52
C ILE A 400 -8.21 13.73 25.95
N VAL A 401 -8.75 12.58 26.33
CA VAL A 401 -10.12 12.47 26.87
C VAL A 401 -10.19 13.17 28.21
N VAL A 402 -11.23 13.97 28.42
CA VAL A 402 -11.55 14.61 29.71
C VAL A 402 -12.95 14.26 30.13
N ASP A 403 -13.18 14.30 31.44
CA ASP A 403 -14.53 14.26 31.99
C ASP A 403 -15.11 15.67 31.95
N ASN A 404 -16.28 15.80 31.32
CA ASN A 404 -17.02 17.06 31.25
C ASN A 404 -18.52 16.82 31.54
N THR A 405 -18.81 15.84 32.40
CA THR A 405 -20.18 15.47 32.79
C THR A 405 -20.82 16.44 33.79
N GLU A 406 -20.02 17.26 34.49
CA GLU A 406 -20.48 18.24 35.49
C GLU A 406 -20.29 19.72 35.07
N GLY A 407 -19.77 19.98 33.86
CA GLY A 407 -19.58 21.34 33.34
C GLY A 407 -20.84 21.91 32.69
N PRO A 408 -20.94 23.26 32.53
CA PRO A 408 -21.98 23.83 31.68
C PRO A 408 -21.91 23.19 30.28
N GLU A 409 -23.08 22.90 29.67
CA GLU A 409 -23.14 22.34 28.32
C GLU A 409 -22.20 23.13 27.40
N PHE A 410 -21.34 22.41 26.67
CA PHE A 410 -20.43 23.02 25.71
C PHE A 410 -21.25 23.79 24.67
N GLN A 411 -21.26 25.12 24.79
CA GLN A 411 -21.82 26.00 23.77
C GLN A 411 -20.81 26.05 22.62
N ALA A 412 -21.13 25.35 21.53
CA ALA A 412 -20.39 25.48 20.28
C ALA A 412 -20.21 26.97 19.96
N ALA A 413 -18.99 27.37 19.57
CA ALA A 413 -18.70 28.75 19.23
C ALA A 413 -19.71 29.23 18.18
N GLN A 414 -20.42 30.32 18.49
CA GLN A 414 -21.28 30.98 17.52
C GLN A 414 -20.42 31.32 16.29
N PRO A 415 -20.91 31.09 15.05
CA PRO A 415 -20.24 31.57 13.87
C PRO A 415 -19.89 33.04 14.05
N ILE A 416 -18.66 33.42 13.72
CA ILE A 416 -18.24 34.83 13.71
C ILE A 416 -19.27 35.56 12.84
N PRO A 417 -19.91 36.64 13.33
CA PRO A 417 -20.83 37.41 12.51
C PRO A 417 -20.11 37.86 11.25
N ASP A 418 -20.68 37.57 10.08
CA ASP A 418 -20.18 38.11 8.82
C ASP A 418 -20.17 39.65 8.96
N GLU A 419 -18.97 40.23 9.16
CA GLU A 419 -18.81 41.67 8.98
C GLU A 419 -19.22 41.95 7.53
N ALA A 420 -20.21 42.83 7.38
CA ALA A 420 -20.81 43.18 6.11
C ALA A 420 -19.80 43.92 5.19
N GLY A 421 -18.85 43.16 4.63
CA GLY A 421 -18.10 43.51 3.44
C GLY A 421 -18.94 43.13 2.23
N GLN A 422 -19.28 44.13 1.42
CA GLN A 422 -20.02 43.96 0.19
C GLN A 422 -19.29 42.99 -0.75
N ASP A 423 -19.76 41.75 -0.86
CA ASP A 423 -19.52 40.97 -2.07
C ASP A 423 -20.80 40.28 -2.54
N LYS A 424 -21.10 40.51 -3.82
CA LYS A 424 -22.37 40.19 -4.44
C LYS A 424 -22.35 38.73 -4.90
N GLY A 425 -23.13 37.90 -4.19
CA GLY A 425 -23.91 36.84 -4.82
C GLY A 425 -23.21 35.49 -5.03
N ARG A 426 -23.27 34.65 -4.00
CA ARG A 426 -23.45 33.20 -4.20
C ARG A 426 -24.32 32.63 -3.08
N LYS A 427 -25.58 32.31 -3.43
CA LYS A 427 -26.52 31.66 -2.51
C LYS A 427 -26.04 30.23 -2.22
N ASN A 428 -25.42 30.00 -1.06
CA ASN A 428 -25.23 28.65 -0.55
C ASN A 428 -26.59 28.06 -0.15
N LYS A 429 -27.08 27.09 -0.92
CA LYS A 429 -28.21 26.24 -0.54
C LYS A 429 -27.78 25.41 0.68
N ARG A 430 -28.21 25.83 1.88
CA ARG A 430 -28.23 24.99 3.08
C ARG A 430 -29.02 23.72 2.76
N PHE A 431 -28.34 22.57 2.69
CA PHE A 431 -29.00 21.28 2.65
C PHE A 431 -29.75 21.07 3.97
N LYS A 432 -31.09 21.02 3.92
CA LYS A 432 -31.90 20.55 5.05
C LYS A 432 -31.57 19.08 5.28
N ARG A 433 -31.06 18.75 6.47
CA ARG A 433 -30.95 17.36 6.92
C ARG A 433 -32.37 16.78 7.05
N SER A 434 -32.70 15.81 6.20
CA SER A 434 -33.86 14.95 6.40
C SER A 434 -33.49 13.84 7.40
N PRO A 435 -34.36 13.50 8.37
CA PRO A 435 -34.11 12.34 9.25
C PRO A 435 -34.31 11.06 8.43
N LEU A 436 -33.25 10.25 8.29
CA LEU A 436 -33.33 8.95 7.65
C LEU A 436 -33.87 7.92 8.64
N VAL A 437 -35.12 7.50 8.39
CA VAL A 437 -35.70 6.28 8.94
C VAL A 437 -34.96 5.09 8.32
N MET A 438 -34.35 4.25 9.16
CA MET A 438 -33.67 3.02 8.74
C MET A 438 -34.70 1.89 8.64
N ASN A 439 -35.15 1.57 7.43
CA ASN A 439 -35.73 0.26 7.14
C ASN A 439 -34.60 -0.71 6.78
N GLY A 440 -34.64 -1.89 7.38
CA GLY A 440 -33.66 -2.95 7.16
C GLY A 440 -33.75 -3.51 5.75
N ASP A 441 -32.61 -3.57 5.07
CA ASP A 441 -32.40 -4.39 3.88
C ASP A 441 -30.98 -4.99 3.94
N SER A 442 -30.87 -6.18 3.39
CA SER A 442 -29.68 -7.02 3.20
C SER A 442 -28.42 -6.25 2.70
N PRO A 443 -27.21 -6.79 2.92
CA PRO A 443 -25.97 -6.10 2.54
C PRO A 443 -25.97 -5.83 1.02
N ARG A 444 -26.02 -4.55 0.65
CA ARG A 444 -25.91 -4.12 -0.74
C ARG A 444 -24.51 -4.44 -1.26
N PRO A 445 -24.36 -4.96 -2.49
CA PRO A 445 -23.06 -5.20 -3.10
C PRO A 445 -22.25 -3.90 -3.16
N SER A 446 -20.94 -3.97 -2.92
CA SER A 446 -20.05 -2.80 -2.99
C SER A 446 -19.93 -2.34 -4.45
N LYS A 447 -19.96 -1.02 -4.69
CA LYS A 447 -19.97 -0.46 -6.06
C LYS A 447 -18.62 0.20 -6.39
N LYS A 448 -18.05 -0.10 -7.56
CA LYS A 448 -16.90 0.60 -8.14
C LYS A 448 -17.38 1.47 -9.29
N VAL A 449 -16.98 2.74 -9.29
CA VAL A 449 -17.29 3.70 -10.36
C VAL A 449 -16.11 3.74 -11.33
N LEU A 450 -16.41 3.58 -12.61
CA LEU A 450 -15.48 3.52 -13.72
C LEU A 450 -15.93 4.48 -14.82
N THR A 451 -15.02 4.80 -15.71
CA THR A 451 -15.26 5.62 -16.90
C THR A 451 -14.89 4.82 -18.14
N LEU A 452 -15.51 5.20 -19.26
CA LEU A 452 -15.16 4.72 -20.58
C LEU A 452 -15.35 5.88 -21.56
N VAL A 453 -14.37 6.12 -22.41
CA VAL A 453 -14.34 7.21 -23.38
C VAL A 453 -14.18 6.64 -24.77
N LEU A 454 -15.14 6.99 -25.61
CA LEU A 454 -15.19 6.69 -27.03
C LEU A 454 -14.70 7.94 -27.78
N VAL A 455 -13.58 7.81 -28.51
CA VAL A 455 -13.05 8.92 -29.32
C VAL A 455 -13.39 8.64 -30.77
N GLN A 456 -14.22 9.50 -31.35
CA GLN A 456 -14.67 9.38 -32.74
C GLN A 456 -14.06 10.48 -33.60
N ARG A 457 -13.58 10.10 -34.79
CA ARG A 457 -13.20 11.03 -35.85
C ARG A 457 -13.83 10.55 -37.15
N ASP A 458 -14.65 11.39 -37.78
CA ASP A 458 -15.39 11.02 -38.99
C ASP A 458 -16.16 9.70 -38.81
N GLN A 459 -15.91 8.71 -39.68
CA GLN A 459 -16.46 7.35 -39.61
C GLN A 459 -15.54 6.35 -38.90
N GLU A 460 -14.60 6.84 -38.10
CA GLU A 460 -13.65 6.02 -37.35
C GLU A 460 -13.81 6.19 -35.84
N LEU A 461 -13.61 5.09 -35.12
CA LEU A 461 -13.54 5.03 -33.67
C LEU A 461 -12.15 4.59 -33.24
N LEU A 462 -11.54 5.31 -32.29
CA LEU A 462 -10.28 4.92 -31.70
C LEU A 462 -10.55 3.89 -30.59
N LEU A 463 -9.96 2.71 -30.72
CA LEU A 463 -10.01 1.66 -29.70
C LEU A 463 -8.60 1.20 -29.37
N GLY A 464 -8.37 0.73 -28.14
CA GLY A 464 -7.08 0.19 -27.71
C GLY A 464 -7.13 -1.30 -27.44
N TYR A 465 -6.12 -2.03 -27.94
CA TYR A 465 -5.87 -3.40 -27.50
C TYR A 465 -5.23 -3.37 -26.11
N LYS A 466 -5.91 -3.95 -25.11
CA LYS A 466 -5.49 -3.89 -23.70
C LYS A 466 -4.37 -4.90 -23.41
N LYS A 467 -3.15 -4.41 -23.17
CA LYS A 467 -1.94 -5.22 -22.98
C LYS A 467 -1.81 -5.79 -21.56
N ARG A 468 -2.39 -5.12 -20.56
CA ARG A 468 -2.42 -5.50 -19.14
C ARG A 468 -3.67 -4.94 -18.46
N GLY A 469 -3.98 -5.40 -17.24
CA GLY A 469 -5.13 -4.91 -16.46
C GLY A 469 -6.43 -5.68 -16.70
N PHE A 470 -7.54 -5.16 -16.19
CA PHE A 470 -8.87 -5.76 -16.38
C PHE A 470 -9.28 -5.66 -17.85
N GLY A 471 -9.69 -6.79 -18.46
CA GLY A 471 -9.93 -6.86 -19.90
C GLY A 471 -8.68 -7.07 -20.76
N GLN A 472 -7.54 -7.50 -20.17
CA GLN A 472 -6.35 -7.89 -20.92
C GLN A 472 -6.69 -8.85 -22.06
N GLY A 473 -6.18 -8.55 -23.25
CA GLY A 473 -6.41 -9.33 -24.46
C GLY A 473 -7.64 -8.92 -25.28
N LYS A 474 -8.47 -8.00 -24.77
CA LYS A 474 -9.61 -7.42 -25.50
C LYS A 474 -9.30 -6.03 -26.05
N THR A 475 -10.03 -5.64 -27.09
CA THR A 475 -10.07 -4.29 -27.65
C THR A 475 -11.19 -3.52 -26.97
N ASN A 476 -10.95 -2.28 -26.52
CA ASN A 476 -11.98 -1.47 -25.86
C ASN A 476 -11.73 0.04 -26.06
N GLY A 477 -12.71 0.87 -25.70
CA GLY A 477 -12.49 2.30 -25.45
C GLY A 477 -11.56 2.56 -24.26
N PHE A 478 -11.26 3.83 -24.00
CA PHE A 478 -10.27 4.24 -23.01
C PHE A 478 -10.93 4.62 -21.69
N GLY A 479 -10.43 4.14 -20.57
CA GLY A 479 -11.07 4.43 -19.30
C GLY A 479 -10.72 3.49 -18.19
N GLY A 480 -10.97 3.96 -16.98
CA GLY A 480 -10.51 3.30 -15.77
C GLY A 480 -11.33 3.70 -14.57
N LYS A 481 -10.73 3.55 -13.40
CA LYS A 481 -11.42 3.79 -12.13
C LYS A 481 -11.42 5.28 -11.82
N VAL A 482 -12.58 5.81 -11.42
CA VAL A 482 -12.64 7.16 -10.85
C VAL A 482 -11.89 7.17 -9.53
N GLU A 483 -10.85 7.99 -9.44
CA GLU A 483 -10.03 8.15 -8.24
C GLU A 483 -10.73 9.00 -7.18
N GLN A 484 -10.21 8.92 -5.96
CA GLN A 484 -10.78 9.66 -4.84
C GLN A 484 -10.40 11.13 -4.94
N GLY A 485 -11.39 12.02 -5.10
CA GLY A 485 -11.18 13.47 -5.17
C GLY A 485 -11.35 14.06 -6.57
N GLU A 486 -11.54 13.24 -7.60
CA GLU A 486 -11.93 13.68 -8.93
C GLU A 486 -13.42 13.41 -9.20
N THR A 487 -14.03 14.22 -10.05
CA THR A 487 -15.34 13.95 -10.63
C THR A 487 -15.23 12.81 -11.65
N ILE A 488 -16.37 12.17 -11.98
CA ILE A 488 -16.44 11.14 -13.02
C ILE A 488 -15.86 11.65 -14.35
N LEU A 489 -16.14 12.91 -14.70
CA LEU A 489 -15.67 13.52 -15.93
C LEU A 489 -14.15 13.77 -15.91
N GLU A 490 -13.62 14.27 -14.79
CA GLU A 490 -12.16 14.45 -14.63
C GLU A 490 -11.41 13.11 -14.73
N GLY A 491 -11.93 12.05 -14.10
CA GLY A 491 -11.36 10.71 -14.23
C GLY A 491 -11.40 10.18 -15.67
N ALA A 492 -12.48 10.45 -16.42
CA ALA A 492 -12.58 10.07 -17.83
C ALA A 492 -11.50 10.76 -18.69
N ILE A 493 -11.27 12.06 -18.47
CA ILE A 493 -10.26 12.84 -19.20
C ILE A 493 -8.84 12.39 -18.84
N ARG A 494 -8.56 12.15 -17.56
CA ARG A 494 -7.27 11.64 -17.08
C ARG A 494 -6.92 10.29 -17.70
N GLU A 495 -7.84 9.32 -17.61
CA GLU A 495 -7.64 7.97 -18.16
C GLU A 495 -7.45 8.00 -19.68
N LEU A 496 -8.22 8.84 -20.41
CA LEU A 496 -8.05 9.00 -21.85
C LEU A 496 -6.61 9.44 -22.21
N LEU A 497 -6.08 10.43 -21.49
CA LEU A 497 -4.72 10.92 -21.69
C LEU A 497 -3.68 9.84 -21.36
N GLU A 498 -3.82 9.17 -20.21
CA GLU A 498 -2.87 8.16 -19.74
C GLU A 498 -2.82 6.92 -20.63
N GLU A 499 -3.97 6.49 -21.20
CA GLU A 499 -4.04 5.27 -21.99
C GLU A 499 -3.78 5.49 -23.49
N SER A 500 -4.05 6.69 -24.03
CA SER A 500 -3.99 6.93 -25.49
C SER A 500 -3.14 8.13 -25.94
N GLY A 501 -2.76 9.03 -25.02
CA GLY A 501 -2.13 10.31 -25.35
C GLY A 501 -3.08 11.39 -25.88
N VAL A 502 -4.38 11.08 -26.00
CA VAL A 502 -5.41 12.00 -26.50
C VAL A 502 -5.94 12.89 -25.38
N VAL A 503 -6.18 14.17 -25.68
CA VAL A 503 -6.74 15.17 -24.77
C VAL A 503 -8.09 15.64 -25.30
N ALA A 504 -9.13 15.56 -24.48
CA ALA A 504 -10.45 16.15 -24.72
C ALA A 504 -10.77 17.16 -23.61
N GLN A 505 -11.46 18.25 -23.95
CA GLN A 505 -11.90 19.24 -22.96
C GLN A 505 -13.22 18.80 -22.31
N PRO A 506 -13.50 19.21 -21.05
CA PRO A 506 -14.75 18.86 -20.36
C PRO A 506 -16.03 19.19 -21.13
N GLU A 507 -16.05 20.29 -21.86
CA GLU A 507 -17.18 20.72 -22.71
C GLU A 507 -17.43 19.85 -23.95
N ASP A 508 -16.41 19.11 -24.40
CA ASP A 508 -16.46 18.25 -25.59
C ASP A 508 -16.72 16.77 -25.25
N MET A 509 -17.05 16.48 -23.98
CA MET A 509 -17.28 15.13 -23.45
C MET A 509 -18.77 14.87 -23.25
N ASP A 510 -19.41 14.27 -24.25
CA ASP A 510 -20.82 13.93 -24.20
C ASP A 510 -21.05 12.67 -23.38
N LYS A 511 -21.80 12.76 -22.27
CA LYS A 511 -22.23 11.57 -21.54
C LYS A 511 -23.29 10.81 -22.35
N VAL A 512 -22.97 9.59 -22.76
CA VAL A 512 -23.80 8.76 -23.65
C VAL A 512 -24.26 7.45 -23.03
N GLY A 513 -23.69 7.01 -21.90
CA GLY A 513 -24.11 5.77 -21.25
C GLY A 513 -23.90 5.71 -19.74
N GLU A 514 -24.76 4.96 -19.06
CA GLU A 514 -24.55 4.45 -17.71
C GLU A 514 -24.81 2.95 -17.70
N ILE A 515 -23.77 2.16 -17.48
CA ILE A 515 -23.83 0.71 -17.56
C ILE A 515 -23.41 0.11 -16.23
N VAL A 516 -24.21 -0.81 -15.70
CA VAL A 516 -23.89 -1.55 -14.47
C VAL A 516 -23.59 -3.01 -14.81
N PHE A 517 -22.40 -3.47 -14.48
CA PHE A 517 -21.98 -4.86 -14.62
C PHE A 517 -21.97 -5.57 -13.26
N GLU A 518 -22.55 -6.76 -13.23
CA GLU A 518 -22.51 -7.69 -12.11
C GLU A 518 -21.93 -9.03 -12.60
N PHE A 519 -21.07 -9.66 -11.80
CA PHE A 519 -20.53 -10.99 -12.10
C PHE A 519 -20.98 -11.96 -11.02
N LYS A 520 -21.48 -13.14 -11.40
CA LYS A 520 -22.13 -14.12 -10.49
C LYS A 520 -21.31 -14.49 -9.24
N ASP A 521 -19.98 -14.45 -9.33
CA ASP A 521 -19.05 -14.79 -8.23
C ASP A 521 -18.27 -13.58 -7.68
N ASP A 522 -18.56 -12.36 -8.14
CA ASP A 522 -17.95 -11.12 -7.63
C ASP A 522 -19.01 -10.26 -6.94
N PRO A 523 -18.90 -10.01 -5.62
CA PRO A 523 -19.87 -9.19 -4.89
C PRO A 523 -19.76 -7.68 -5.21
N VAL A 524 -18.90 -7.28 -6.17
CA VAL A 524 -18.68 -5.90 -6.57
C VAL A 524 -19.46 -5.57 -7.84
N LEU A 525 -20.34 -4.55 -7.78
CA LEU A 525 -20.94 -3.96 -8.97
C LEU A 525 -19.97 -2.97 -9.61
N LEU A 526 -19.84 -3.04 -10.94
CA LEU A 526 -19.08 -2.05 -11.72
C LEU A 526 -20.06 -1.10 -12.39
N GLU A 527 -20.07 0.17 -11.98
CA GLU A 527 -20.82 1.23 -12.67
C GLU A 527 -19.88 1.98 -13.59
N VAL A 528 -20.13 1.89 -14.88
CA VAL A 528 -19.34 2.51 -15.94
C VAL A 528 -20.13 3.68 -16.51
N HIS A 529 -19.53 4.87 -16.46
CA HIS A 529 -20.04 6.06 -17.14
C HIS A 529 -19.33 6.20 -18.48
N VAL A 530 -20.11 6.15 -19.56
CA VAL A 530 -19.60 6.19 -20.93
C VAL A 530 -19.72 7.60 -21.49
N PHE A 531 -18.62 8.11 -22.02
CA PHE A 531 -18.52 9.39 -22.70
C PHE A 531 -18.13 9.19 -24.17
N LEU A 532 -18.61 10.07 -25.04
CA LEU A 532 -18.21 10.16 -26.44
C LEU A 532 -17.62 11.56 -26.67
N THR A 533 -16.52 11.63 -27.39
CA THR A 533 -15.96 12.90 -27.84
C THR A 533 -15.60 12.85 -29.31
N LYS A 534 -15.85 13.96 -30.00
CA LYS A 534 -15.51 14.20 -31.41
C LYS A 534 -14.47 15.30 -31.59
N VAL A 535 -14.16 16.02 -30.52
CA VAL A 535 -13.21 17.14 -30.50
C VAL A 535 -12.10 16.79 -29.53
N PHE A 536 -10.91 16.58 -30.07
CA PHE A 536 -9.76 16.15 -29.30
C PHE A 536 -8.46 16.68 -29.91
N SER A 537 -7.40 16.63 -29.12
CA SER A 537 -6.04 17.03 -29.49
C SER A 537 -5.02 16.02 -28.93
N GLY A 538 -3.74 16.24 -29.21
CA GLY A 538 -2.66 15.32 -28.83
C GLY A 538 -2.36 14.28 -29.92
N GLU A 539 -1.29 13.51 -29.71
CA GLU A 539 -0.88 12.42 -30.61
C GLU A 539 -1.27 11.08 -30.00
N VAL A 540 -1.88 10.23 -30.83
CA VAL A 540 -2.21 8.86 -30.42
C VAL A 540 -0.92 8.06 -30.25
N VAL A 541 -0.63 7.64 -29.02
CA VAL A 541 0.59 6.90 -28.68
C VAL A 541 0.26 5.57 -28.03
N GLU A 542 1.10 4.56 -28.30
CA GLU A 542 1.07 3.31 -27.56
C GLU A 542 1.65 3.54 -26.16
N THR A 543 0.92 3.08 -25.13
CA THR A 543 1.27 3.25 -23.72
C THR A 543 1.64 1.89 -23.12
N GLU A 544 2.11 1.84 -21.87
CA GLU A 544 2.36 0.55 -21.19
C GLU A 544 1.09 -0.30 -21.06
N GLU A 545 -0.09 0.32 -21.06
CA GLU A 545 -1.38 -0.34 -20.86
C GLU A 545 -2.13 -0.68 -22.16
N MET A 546 -2.16 0.27 -23.10
CA MET A 546 -3.02 0.19 -24.27
C MET A 546 -2.20 0.39 -25.55
N ARG A 547 -2.63 -0.30 -26.62
CA ARG A 547 -2.15 -0.07 -27.98
C ARG A 547 -3.31 0.44 -28.84
N PRO A 548 -3.45 1.78 -29.00
CA PRO A 548 -4.53 2.38 -29.76
C PRO A 548 -4.48 2.08 -31.27
N LYS A 549 -5.65 1.99 -31.91
CA LYS A 549 -5.83 1.84 -33.35
C LYS A 549 -7.20 2.37 -33.77
N TRP A 550 -7.26 3.01 -34.94
CA TRP A 550 -8.51 3.46 -35.55
C TRP A 550 -9.24 2.29 -36.26
N PHE A 551 -10.54 2.19 -36.05
CA PHE A 551 -11.43 1.23 -36.69
C PHE A 551 -12.61 1.94 -37.35
N GLN A 552 -13.04 1.46 -38.51
CA GLN A 552 -14.24 1.98 -39.17
C GLN A 552 -15.48 1.58 -38.36
N ILE A 553 -16.41 2.51 -38.14
CA ILE A 553 -17.62 2.31 -37.32
C ILE A 553 -18.48 1.16 -37.85
N ASP A 554 -18.56 0.99 -39.17
CA ASP A 554 -19.31 -0.09 -39.81
C ASP A 554 -18.60 -1.45 -39.75
N ASN A 555 -17.37 -1.51 -39.24
CA ASN A 555 -16.56 -2.72 -39.15
C ASN A 555 -15.73 -2.77 -37.85
N LEU A 556 -16.41 -2.60 -36.72
CA LEU A 556 -15.80 -2.74 -35.39
C LEU A 556 -15.48 -4.22 -35.09
N PRO A 557 -14.36 -4.50 -34.41
CA PRO A 557 -13.90 -5.87 -34.14
C PRO A 557 -14.62 -6.48 -32.93
N PHE A 558 -15.94 -6.62 -32.97
CA PHE A 558 -16.73 -7.13 -31.83
C PHE A 558 -16.29 -8.52 -31.34
N ASP A 559 -15.72 -9.33 -32.24
CA ASP A 559 -15.09 -10.62 -31.93
C ASP A 559 -13.90 -10.52 -30.95
N GLN A 560 -13.28 -9.35 -30.87
CA GLN A 560 -12.16 -9.04 -30.00
C GLN A 560 -12.55 -8.13 -28.81
N MET A 561 -13.83 -7.79 -28.67
CA MET A 561 -14.38 -6.89 -27.65
C MET A 561 -15.11 -7.67 -26.55
N TRP A 562 -15.80 -6.98 -25.64
CA TRP A 562 -16.71 -7.67 -24.72
C TRP A 562 -18.00 -8.04 -25.43
N VAL A 563 -18.62 -9.16 -25.02
CA VAL A 563 -19.83 -9.68 -25.66
C VAL A 563 -21.04 -8.76 -25.51
N ASP A 564 -21.03 -7.86 -24.52
CA ASP A 564 -22.06 -6.83 -24.38
C ASP A 564 -21.86 -5.65 -25.34
N ASP A 565 -20.63 -5.40 -25.81
CA ASP A 565 -20.31 -4.23 -26.62
C ASP A 565 -21.13 -4.21 -27.93
N GLU A 566 -21.37 -5.38 -28.54
CA GLU A 566 -22.22 -5.53 -29.74
C GLU A 566 -23.68 -5.07 -29.50
N LEU A 567 -24.15 -5.12 -28.26
CA LEU A 567 -25.54 -4.77 -27.90
C LEU A 567 -25.73 -3.26 -27.75
N TRP A 568 -24.69 -2.53 -27.35
CA TRP A 568 -24.82 -1.14 -26.91
C TRP A 568 -23.98 -0.12 -27.68
N TYR A 569 -22.82 -0.50 -28.24
CA TYR A 569 -22.03 0.39 -29.11
C TYR A 569 -22.85 0.93 -30.30
N PRO A 570 -23.60 0.10 -31.06
CA PRO A 570 -24.37 0.62 -32.20
C PRO A 570 -25.40 1.69 -31.82
N LYS A 571 -25.94 1.64 -30.60
CA LYS A 571 -26.94 2.60 -30.11
C LYS A 571 -26.30 3.94 -29.78
N VAL A 572 -25.17 3.94 -29.06
CA VAL A 572 -24.46 5.18 -28.72
C VAL A 572 -23.86 5.83 -29.96
N LEU A 573 -23.36 5.04 -30.92
CA LEU A 573 -22.82 5.56 -32.19
C LEU A 573 -23.93 6.09 -33.12
N ALA A 574 -25.16 5.61 -32.98
CA ALA A 574 -26.35 6.20 -33.61
C ALA A 574 -26.86 7.48 -32.89
N GLY A 575 -26.16 7.97 -31.87
CA GLY A 575 -26.49 9.18 -31.12
C GLY A 575 -27.52 8.99 -30.01
N GLN A 576 -27.81 7.74 -29.61
CA GLN A 576 -28.74 7.45 -28.52
C GLN A 576 -28.01 7.45 -27.16
N LYS A 577 -28.69 7.88 -26.10
CA LYS A 577 -28.21 7.72 -24.72
C LYS A 577 -28.78 6.44 -24.13
N ILE A 578 -27.98 5.69 -23.36
CA ILE A 578 -28.40 4.38 -22.84
C ILE A 578 -28.22 4.26 -21.32
N LYS A 579 -29.13 3.53 -20.68
CA LYS A 579 -28.89 2.91 -19.37
C LYS A 579 -28.93 1.40 -19.55
N ALA A 580 -27.93 0.68 -19.05
CA ALA A 580 -27.88 -0.77 -19.19
C ALA A 580 -27.43 -1.47 -17.89
N TYR A 581 -27.87 -2.71 -17.73
CA TYR A 581 -27.43 -3.63 -16.70
C TYR A 581 -27.14 -4.99 -17.33
N PHE A 582 -25.98 -5.56 -16.99
CA PHE A 582 -25.55 -6.87 -17.46
C PHE A 582 -25.11 -7.73 -16.28
N LEU A 583 -25.66 -8.95 -16.18
CA LEU A 583 -25.19 -9.99 -15.27
C LEU A 583 -24.39 -11.01 -16.07
N PHE A 584 -23.15 -11.23 -15.68
CA PHE A 584 -22.20 -12.13 -16.34
C PHE A 584 -21.95 -13.42 -15.54
N GLU A 585 -21.74 -14.51 -16.27
CA GLU A 585 -21.05 -15.71 -15.79
C GLU A 585 -19.70 -15.79 -16.50
N GLY A 586 -18.60 -15.64 -15.76
CA GLY A 586 -17.28 -15.46 -16.35
C GLY A 586 -17.18 -14.16 -17.17
N HIS A 587 -16.44 -14.17 -18.29
CA HIS A 587 -16.21 -12.99 -19.14
C HIS A 587 -16.82 -13.10 -20.56
N GLU A 588 -17.52 -14.19 -20.84
CA GLU A 588 -18.00 -14.53 -22.18
C GLU A 588 -19.51 -14.83 -22.24
N THR A 589 -20.18 -15.02 -21.10
CA THR A 589 -21.61 -15.38 -21.06
C THR A 589 -22.42 -14.36 -20.28
N ILE A 590 -23.41 -13.76 -20.93
CA ILE A 590 -24.39 -12.86 -20.30
C ILE A 590 -25.60 -13.68 -19.85
N LEU A 591 -25.89 -13.67 -18.55
CA LEU A 591 -27.04 -14.34 -17.94
C LEU A 591 -28.31 -13.48 -17.94
N LYS A 592 -28.14 -12.16 -17.81
CA LYS A 592 -29.27 -11.21 -17.79
C LYS A 592 -28.83 -9.88 -18.39
N THR A 593 -29.70 -9.32 -19.22
CA THR A 593 -29.53 -7.99 -19.83
C THR A 593 -30.79 -7.16 -19.60
N ASP A 594 -30.61 -5.92 -19.18
CA ASP A 594 -31.62 -4.87 -19.25
C ASP A 594 -30.97 -3.66 -19.92
N LEU A 595 -31.39 -3.32 -21.13
CA LEU A 595 -30.84 -2.21 -21.89
C LEU A 595 -31.97 -1.32 -22.40
N ARG A 596 -31.89 -0.03 -22.09
CA ARG A 596 -32.90 0.96 -22.47
C ARG A 596 -32.26 2.23 -23.01
N VAL A 597 -32.90 2.81 -24.01
CA VAL A 597 -32.60 4.17 -24.49
C VAL A 597 -33.29 5.17 -23.57
N VAL A 598 -32.58 6.23 -23.20
CA VAL A 598 -33.06 7.28 -22.29
C VAL A 598 -32.88 8.65 -22.95
N GLU A 599 -33.70 9.62 -22.54
CA GLU A 599 -33.56 11.01 -23.02
C GLU A 599 -32.45 11.76 -22.24
N ASP A 600 -32.30 11.45 -20.95
CA ASP A 600 -31.27 12.00 -20.07
C ASP A 600 -30.86 11.03 -18.94
N PHE A 601 -29.88 11.45 -18.14
CA PHE A 601 -29.29 10.67 -17.04
C PHE A 601 -29.74 11.14 -15.66
N SER A 602 -30.77 12.00 -15.56
CA SER A 602 -31.20 12.62 -14.31
C SER A 602 -31.81 11.64 -13.30
#